data_AF-A0A2R4FEE9-F1
#
_entry.id   AF-A0A2R4FEE9-F1
#
_cell.length_a   1.000
_cell.length_b   1.000
_cell.length_c   1.000
_cell.angle_alpha   90.00
_cell.angle_beta   90.00
_cell.angle_gamma   90.00
#
_symmetry.space_group_name_H-M   'P 1'
#
loop_
_entity.id
_entity.type
_entity.pdbx_description
1 polymer ?
#
loop_
_entity_poly.entity_id
_entity_poly.type
_entity_poly.pdbx_seq_one_letter_code
_entity_poly.pdbx_strand_id
1 'polypeptide(L)'
;MLAAVAATLVALAGTLLLAPTPAQAGNWAATLLDPLPERLEPGRGYTVGLWVLQHGFRPFEGDLGRVALRLEDGKGGSLSFPASALPEPAHYAAAVAVPHAGAWTVTAVQGRFTDYRIGTLTVPGGLAVLGVPAPLRADETERYWPGAIRPPTAPVDPDRDPFAVAAPAPVDDPSAAAGAAGSEAAPDRATGTSRRALLVAGTLLVVALAGLGLVAGYRWRRPRRADRPSTV
;
A
#
# COMPACT_ATOMS: atom_id res chain seq x y z
N MET A 1 -23.29 31.41 28.18
CA MET A 1 -22.05 31.44 27.35
C MET A 1 -21.25 30.15 27.44
N LEU A 2 -20.98 29.58 28.63
CA LEU A 2 -20.22 28.33 28.81
C LEU A 2 -20.72 27.11 27.99
N ALA A 3 -22.04 26.91 27.88
CA ALA A 3 -22.59 25.78 27.11
C ALA A 3 -22.41 25.92 25.58
N ALA A 4 -22.36 27.15 25.07
CA ALA A 4 -22.10 27.41 23.65
C ALA A 4 -20.62 27.18 23.31
N VAL A 5 -19.71 27.48 24.24
CA VAL A 5 -18.26 27.23 24.10
C VAL A 5 -17.96 25.72 24.08
N ALA A 6 -18.65 24.93 24.91
CA ALA A 6 -18.47 23.48 24.95
C ALA A 6 -18.95 22.77 23.67
N ALA A 7 -20.06 23.22 23.08
CA ALA A 7 -20.58 22.65 21.83
C ALA A 7 -19.66 22.91 20.63
N THR A 8 -19.02 24.08 20.57
CA THR A 8 -18.06 24.42 19.51
C THR A 8 -16.76 23.59 19.62
N LEU A 9 -16.31 23.28 20.83
CA LEU A 9 -15.11 22.46 21.06
C LEU A 9 -15.30 20.99 20.63
N VAL A 10 -16.48 20.41 20.84
CA VAL A 10 -16.77 19.02 20.43
C VAL A 10 -16.90 18.89 18.91
N ALA A 11 -17.47 19.89 18.23
CA ALA A 11 -17.54 19.92 16.77
C ALA A 11 -16.15 20.06 16.12
N LEU A 12 -15.24 20.84 16.74
CA LEU A 12 -13.86 21.01 16.27
C LEU A 12 -13.01 19.74 16.49
N ALA A 13 -13.25 19.00 17.58
CA ALA A 13 -12.59 17.73 17.87
C ALA A 13 -13.02 16.60 16.90
N GLY A 14 -14.28 16.60 16.45
CA GLY A 14 -14.80 15.64 15.48
C GLY A 14 -14.17 15.75 14.09
N THR A 15 -13.83 16.97 13.65
CA THR A 15 -13.17 17.20 12.36
C THR A 15 -11.68 16.82 12.35
N LEU A 16 -11.02 16.77 13.51
CA LEU A 16 -9.61 16.38 13.62
C LEU A 16 -9.37 14.86 13.44
N LEU A 17 -10.41 14.05 13.62
CA LEU A 17 -10.35 12.58 13.48
C LEU A 17 -10.52 12.10 12.03
N LEU A 18 -10.91 12.98 11.11
CA LEU A 18 -10.88 12.76 9.66
C LEU A 18 -9.66 13.41 9.01
N ALA A 19 -8.54 13.50 9.74
CA ALA A 19 -7.30 13.95 9.15
C ALA A 19 -7.03 13.11 7.88
N PRO A 20 -6.91 13.73 6.69
CA PRO A 20 -6.51 13.00 5.51
C PRO A 20 -5.20 12.29 5.84
N THR A 21 -5.13 10.99 5.56
CA THR A 21 -3.86 10.25 5.62
C THR A 21 -2.81 11.08 4.89
N PRO A 22 -1.61 11.27 5.46
CA PRO A 22 -0.59 12.09 4.81
C PRO A 22 -0.44 11.59 3.39
N ALA A 23 -0.71 12.46 2.41
CA ALA A 23 -0.32 12.21 1.04
C ALA A 23 1.19 11.92 1.11
N GLN A 24 1.61 10.73 0.68
CA GLN A 24 3.00 10.29 0.59
C GLN A 24 3.71 11.11 -0.51
N ALA A 25 3.75 12.43 -0.34
CA ALA A 25 4.31 13.37 -1.28
C ALA A 25 5.73 13.70 -0.81
N GLY A 26 6.70 12.86 -1.21
CA GLY A 26 8.10 13.30 -1.22
C GLY A 26 9.19 12.26 -1.01
N ASN A 27 8.92 11.11 -0.36
CA ASN A 27 9.98 10.20 0.07
C ASN A 27 9.77 8.74 -0.37
N TRP A 28 9.39 8.53 -1.62
CA TRP A 28 9.27 7.18 -2.18
C TRP A 28 9.79 7.08 -3.60
N ALA A 29 10.19 5.87 -3.99
CA ALA A 29 10.56 5.52 -5.34
C ALA A 29 9.91 4.19 -5.75
N ALA A 30 9.66 4.01 -7.04
CA ALA A 30 9.33 2.71 -7.61
C ALA A 30 10.58 2.14 -8.30
N THR A 31 10.81 0.83 -8.17
CA THR A 31 11.82 0.15 -8.99
C THR A 31 11.16 -0.63 -10.11
N LEU A 32 11.59 -0.37 -11.33
CA LEU A 32 11.27 -1.20 -12.50
C LEU A 32 12.48 -2.04 -12.87
N LEU A 33 12.26 -3.23 -13.45
CA LEU A 33 13.33 -4.06 -13.97
C LEU A 33 13.34 -4.01 -15.48
N ASP A 34 14.54 -4.06 -16.06
CA ASP A 34 14.68 -4.34 -17.49
C ASP A 34 14.03 -5.69 -17.83
N PRO A 35 13.62 -5.90 -19.10
CA PRO A 35 13.05 -7.17 -19.54
C PRO A 35 13.95 -8.35 -19.16
N LEU A 36 13.39 -9.26 -18.36
CA LEU A 36 14.05 -10.50 -17.98
C LEU A 36 13.84 -11.57 -19.05
N PRO A 37 14.71 -12.59 -19.12
CA PRO A 37 14.43 -13.79 -19.88
C PRO A 37 13.10 -14.43 -19.44
N GLU A 38 12.39 -15.07 -20.38
CA GLU A 38 11.12 -15.75 -20.08
C GLU A 38 11.25 -16.82 -18.99
N ARG A 39 12.45 -17.43 -18.89
CA ARG A 39 12.78 -18.46 -17.90
C ARG A 39 14.15 -18.23 -17.31
N LEU A 40 14.21 -18.07 -15.99
CA LEU A 40 15.41 -18.14 -15.18
C LEU A 40 15.57 -19.58 -14.65
N GLU A 41 16.80 -20.08 -14.70
CA GLU A 41 17.21 -21.39 -14.18
C GLU A 41 17.92 -21.28 -12.83
N PRO A 42 17.80 -22.29 -11.94
CA PRO A 42 18.57 -22.35 -10.71
C PRO A 42 20.08 -22.48 -11.00
N GLY A 43 20.90 -21.82 -10.18
CA GLY A 43 22.36 -21.82 -10.25
C GLY A 43 22.95 -21.01 -11.42
N ARG A 44 22.14 -20.54 -12.37
CA ARG A 44 22.60 -19.75 -13.51
C ARG A 44 22.65 -18.27 -13.15
N GLY A 45 23.72 -17.60 -13.60
CA GLY A 45 23.90 -16.16 -13.44
C GLY A 45 23.19 -15.36 -14.53
N TYR A 46 22.58 -14.25 -14.14
CA TYR A 46 21.90 -13.27 -15.00
C TYR A 46 22.31 -11.85 -14.61
N THR A 47 22.41 -10.96 -15.59
CA THR A 47 22.49 -9.52 -15.32
C THR A 47 21.08 -8.95 -15.35
N VAL A 48 20.67 -8.30 -14.27
CA VAL A 48 19.36 -7.68 -14.12
C VAL A 48 19.54 -6.17 -14.01
N GLY A 49 18.95 -5.43 -14.96
CA GLY A 49 18.89 -3.98 -14.89
C GLY A 49 17.72 -3.48 -14.04
N LEU A 50 17.91 -2.36 -13.36
CA LEU A 50 16.93 -1.75 -12.47
C LEU A 50 16.85 -0.24 -12.69
N TRP A 51 15.63 0.31 -12.70
CA TRP A 51 15.37 1.74 -12.75
C TRP A 51 14.75 2.21 -11.43
N VAL A 52 15.42 3.08 -10.67
CA VAL A 52 14.92 3.62 -9.39
C VAL A 52 14.28 4.99 -9.60
N LEU A 53 12.95 5.01 -9.72
CA LEU A 53 12.19 6.17 -10.15
C LEU A 53 11.55 6.88 -8.96
N GLN A 54 12.04 8.06 -8.62
CA GLN A 54 11.42 8.90 -7.60
C GLN A 54 9.99 9.25 -8.02
N HIS A 55 9.06 9.03 -7.10
CA HIS A 55 7.62 9.17 -7.34
C HIS A 55 7.10 8.38 -8.56
N GLY A 56 7.82 7.32 -8.94
CA GLY A 56 7.43 6.40 -10.00
C GLY A 56 7.84 6.80 -11.41
N PHE A 57 8.16 8.07 -11.69
CA PHE A 57 8.43 8.54 -13.07
C PHE A 57 9.74 9.31 -13.26
N ARG A 58 10.33 9.86 -12.19
CA ARG A 58 11.45 10.80 -12.29
C ARG A 58 12.77 10.10 -11.93
N PRO A 59 13.90 10.43 -12.58
CA PRO A 59 15.21 10.05 -12.06
C PRO A 59 15.49 10.76 -10.74
N PHE A 60 16.03 10.05 -9.75
CA PHE A 60 16.50 10.70 -8.53
C PHE A 60 17.81 11.46 -8.82
N GLU A 61 17.88 12.72 -8.41
CA GLU A 61 19.08 13.54 -8.49
C GLU A 61 19.81 13.53 -7.13
N GLY A 62 21.01 12.97 -7.10
CA GLY A 62 21.87 12.90 -5.92
C GLY A 62 22.36 11.49 -5.62
N ASP A 63 22.95 11.32 -4.44
CA ASP A 63 23.39 10.00 -3.98
C ASP A 63 22.21 9.22 -3.39
N LEU A 64 21.86 8.10 -4.02
CA LEU A 64 20.85 7.16 -3.49
C LEU A 64 21.40 6.33 -2.33
N GLY A 65 22.72 6.13 -2.25
CA GLY A 65 23.33 5.13 -1.40
C GLY A 65 23.21 3.72 -1.99
N ARG A 66 23.00 2.72 -1.12
CA ARG A 66 23.00 1.30 -1.53
C ARG A 66 21.76 0.96 -2.36
N VAL A 67 21.98 0.52 -3.60
CA VAL A 67 20.94 -0.11 -4.44
C VAL A 67 21.22 -1.62 -4.54
N ALA A 68 20.19 -2.45 -4.40
CA ALA A 68 20.32 -3.91 -4.50
C ALA A 68 18.98 -4.58 -4.86
N LEU A 69 19.03 -5.82 -5.36
CA LEU A 69 17.91 -6.75 -5.31
C LEU A 69 18.02 -7.62 -4.06
N ARG A 70 16.93 -7.75 -3.32
CA ARG A 70 16.78 -8.72 -2.24
C ARG A 70 15.73 -9.75 -2.64
N LEU A 71 16.10 -11.02 -2.56
CA LEU A 71 15.24 -12.16 -2.83
C LEU A 71 15.06 -12.94 -1.53
N GLU A 72 13.82 -13.10 -1.10
CA GLU A 72 13.49 -13.81 0.14
C GLU A 72 12.62 -15.02 -0.17
N ASP A 73 13.01 -16.19 0.32
CA ASP A 73 12.20 -17.40 0.24
C ASP A 73 11.19 -17.48 1.40
N GLY A 74 10.19 -18.36 1.26
CA GLY A 74 9.18 -18.58 2.30
C GLY A 74 9.68 -19.30 3.56
N LYS A 75 10.96 -19.69 3.61
CA LYS A 75 11.60 -20.48 4.67
C LYS A 75 12.63 -19.65 5.46
N GLY A 76 12.73 -18.35 5.20
CA GLY A 76 13.64 -17.43 5.87
C GLY A 76 15.02 -17.26 5.22
N GLY A 77 15.25 -17.89 4.07
CA GLY A 77 16.42 -17.62 3.24
C GLY A 77 16.32 -16.24 2.57
N SER A 78 17.43 -15.51 2.56
CA SER A 78 17.52 -14.19 1.96
C SER A 78 18.82 -14.07 1.17
N LEU A 79 18.71 -13.59 -0.07
CA LEU A 79 19.81 -13.31 -0.98
C LEU A 79 19.80 -11.82 -1.29
N SER A 80 20.97 -11.17 -1.24
CA SER A 80 21.11 -9.76 -1.61
C SER A 80 22.15 -9.62 -2.71
N PHE A 81 21.75 -8.99 -3.81
CA PHE A 81 22.57 -8.74 -4.99
C PHE A 81 22.76 -7.22 -5.13
N PRO A 82 23.91 -6.66 -4.70
CA PRO A 82 24.21 -5.25 -4.89
C PRO A 82 24.15 -4.87 -6.37
N ALA A 83 23.64 -3.68 -6.65
CA ALA A 83 23.58 -3.12 -7.98
C ALA A 83 24.61 -2.00 -8.15
N SER A 84 25.20 -1.91 -9.32
CA SER A 84 26.11 -0.84 -9.72
C SER A 84 25.40 0.15 -10.61
N ALA A 85 25.67 1.45 -10.44
CA ALA A 85 25.11 2.48 -11.31
C ALA A 85 25.62 2.32 -12.75
N LEU A 86 24.73 2.54 -13.71
CA LEU A 86 25.02 2.63 -15.13
C LEU A 86 25.14 4.10 -15.56
N PRO A 87 25.61 4.39 -16.79
CA PRO A 87 25.72 5.77 -17.27
C PRO A 87 24.40 6.53 -17.29
N GLU A 88 23.29 5.83 -17.50
CA GLU A 88 21.96 6.42 -17.51
C GLU A 88 21.47 6.77 -16.10
N PRO A 89 20.85 7.95 -15.91
CA PRO A 89 20.31 8.35 -14.62
C PRO A 89 19.35 7.31 -14.07
N ALA A 90 19.48 7.02 -12.78
CA ALA A 90 18.64 6.06 -12.05
C ALA A 90 18.65 4.61 -12.59
N HIS A 91 19.54 4.27 -13.52
CA HIS A 91 19.70 2.92 -14.05
C HIS A 91 20.86 2.20 -13.35
N TYR A 92 20.63 0.95 -12.98
CA TYR A 92 21.59 0.13 -12.23
C TYR A 92 21.61 -1.28 -12.80
N ALA A 93 22.68 -2.03 -12.56
CA ALA A 93 22.77 -3.45 -12.91
C ALA A 93 23.23 -4.29 -11.73
N ALA A 94 22.56 -5.42 -11.50
CA ALA A 94 22.93 -6.43 -10.50
C ALA A 94 23.23 -7.78 -11.17
N ALA A 95 24.26 -8.47 -10.72
CA ALA A 95 24.53 -9.86 -11.08
C ALA A 95 23.75 -10.79 -10.12
N VAL A 96 22.78 -11.54 -10.64
CA VAL A 96 21.85 -12.37 -9.88
C VAL A 96 22.05 -13.83 -10.22
N ALA A 97 22.20 -14.68 -9.21
CA ALA A 97 22.21 -16.13 -9.34
C ALA A 97 21.38 -16.73 -8.20
N VAL A 98 20.26 -17.38 -8.54
CA VAL A 98 19.36 -17.99 -7.55
C VAL A 98 19.74 -19.47 -7.42
N PRO A 99 20.23 -19.93 -6.26
CA PRO A 99 20.91 -21.23 -6.15
C PRO A 99 19.96 -22.43 -6.26
N HIS A 100 18.67 -22.27 -5.94
CA HIS A 100 17.71 -23.36 -5.92
C HIS A 100 16.33 -22.94 -6.43
N ALA A 101 15.55 -23.94 -6.82
CA ALA A 101 14.18 -23.77 -7.28
C ALA A 101 13.25 -23.34 -6.13
N GLY A 102 12.25 -22.54 -6.44
CA GLY A 102 11.25 -22.06 -5.49
C GLY A 102 10.64 -20.72 -5.89
N ALA A 103 9.73 -20.25 -5.05
CA ALA A 103 9.17 -18.91 -5.12
C ALA A 103 9.97 -17.96 -4.23
N TRP A 104 10.28 -16.78 -4.78
CA TRP A 104 11.07 -15.74 -4.12
C TRP A 104 10.32 -14.43 -4.17
N THR A 105 10.15 -13.80 -3.01
CA THR A 105 9.72 -12.40 -2.97
C THR A 105 10.87 -11.53 -3.42
N VAL A 106 10.65 -10.71 -4.44
CA VAL A 106 11.66 -9.81 -4.99
C VAL A 106 11.39 -8.41 -4.48
N THR A 107 12.39 -7.82 -3.83
CA THR A 107 12.35 -6.48 -3.25
C THR A 107 13.56 -5.69 -3.71
N ALA A 108 13.36 -4.46 -4.17
CA ALA A 108 14.44 -3.53 -4.43
C ALA A 108 14.83 -2.81 -3.13
N VAL A 109 16.11 -2.87 -2.79
CA VAL A 109 16.73 -1.94 -1.84
C VAL A 109 17.09 -0.68 -2.61
N GLN A 110 16.54 0.46 -2.20
CA GLN A 110 16.61 1.73 -2.93
C GLN A 110 17.31 2.84 -2.13
N GLY A 111 18.23 2.43 -1.25
CA GLY A 111 19.06 3.31 -0.45
C GLY A 111 18.24 4.20 0.49
N ARG A 112 18.17 5.50 0.20
CA ARG A 112 17.42 6.48 1.02
C ARG A 112 15.90 6.31 0.99
N PHE A 113 15.37 5.59 -0.01
CA PHE A 113 13.94 5.31 -0.12
C PHE A 113 13.58 4.02 0.59
N THR A 114 12.32 3.90 1.00
CA THR A 114 11.77 2.65 1.53
C THR A 114 11.90 1.55 0.48
N ASP A 115 12.30 0.35 0.92
CA ASP A 115 12.37 -0.83 0.08
C ASP A 115 11.06 -1.06 -0.69
N TYR A 116 11.20 -1.37 -1.98
CA TYR A 116 10.09 -1.48 -2.90
C TYR A 116 9.92 -2.93 -3.34
N ARG A 117 8.80 -3.55 -2.96
CA ARG A 117 8.49 -4.89 -3.47
C ARG A 117 8.30 -4.82 -4.98
N ILE A 118 8.88 -5.73 -5.74
CA ILE A 118 8.71 -5.79 -7.20
C ILE A 118 7.66 -6.85 -7.55
N GLY A 119 7.73 -8.02 -6.93
CA GLY A 119 6.83 -9.12 -7.22
C GLY A 119 7.33 -10.45 -6.71
N THR A 120 6.95 -11.51 -7.41
CA THR A 120 7.33 -12.89 -7.06
C THR A 120 8.05 -13.54 -8.23
N LEU A 121 9.30 -13.96 -8.00
CA LEU A 121 10.09 -14.73 -8.95
C LEU A 121 9.90 -16.22 -8.68
N THR A 122 9.52 -16.98 -9.70
CA THR A 122 9.55 -18.45 -9.64
C THR A 122 10.81 -18.96 -10.35
N VAL A 123 11.58 -19.82 -9.69
CA VAL A 123 12.76 -20.47 -10.27
C VAL A 123 12.55 -21.99 -10.24
N PRO A 124 12.75 -22.74 -11.34
CA PRO A 124 12.86 -22.20 -12.67
C PRO A 124 11.53 -21.57 -13.13
N GLY A 125 11.59 -20.48 -13.88
CA GLY A 125 10.39 -19.73 -14.27
C GLY A 125 10.65 -18.24 -14.45
N GLY A 126 9.59 -17.44 -14.34
CA GLY A 126 9.65 -16.00 -14.58
C GLY A 126 9.28 -15.15 -13.36
N LEU A 127 9.39 -13.84 -13.54
CA LEU A 127 8.96 -12.85 -12.56
C LEU A 127 7.51 -12.42 -12.84
N ALA A 128 6.63 -12.63 -11.87
CA ALA A 128 5.33 -11.99 -11.82
C ALA A 128 5.47 -10.62 -11.16
N VAL A 129 5.47 -9.56 -11.99
CA VAL A 129 5.62 -8.17 -11.55
C VAL A 129 4.29 -7.64 -11.02
N LEU A 130 4.34 -6.95 -9.87
CA LEU A 130 3.20 -6.19 -9.33
C LEU A 130 3.11 -4.82 -10.00
N GLY A 131 1.89 -4.30 -10.21
CA GLY A 131 1.68 -3.01 -10.87
C GLY A 131 2.31 -1.83 -10.13
N VAL A 132 2.75 -0.78 -10.83
CA VAL A 132 3.40 0.40 -10.23
C VAL A 132 2.35 1.29 -9.57
N PRO A 133 2.60 1.88 -8.39
CA PRO A 133 1.65 2.82 -7.79
C PRO A 133 1.41 4.06 -8.66
N ALA A 134 0.22 4.64 -8.58
CA ALA A 134 -0.07 5.97 -9.09
C ALA A 134 0.79 7.04 -8.36
N PRO A 135 1.06 8.22 -8.95
CA PRO A 135 0.48 8.80 -10.16
C PRO A 135 1.46 8.77 -11.34
N LEU A 136 1.71 7.59 -11.93
CA LEU A 136 2.46 7.56 -13.18
C LEU A 136 1.61 8.19 -14.29
N ARG A 137 2.03 9.32 -14.86
CA ARG A 137 1.44 9.89 -16.08
C ARG A 137 2.42 9.80 -17.24
N ALA A 138 1.93 9.41 -18.41
CA ALA A 138 2.77 9.22 -19.59
C ALA A 138 3.48 10.52 -20.03
N ASP A 139 2.81 11.67 -19.95
CA ASP A 139 3.35 12.98 -20.31
C ASP A 139 4.48 13.44 -19.37
N GLU A 140 4.37 13.12 -18.08
CA GLU A 140 5.43 13.39 -17.10
C GLU A 140 6.65 12.50 -17.38
N THR A 141 6.45 11.22 -17.71
CA THR A 141 7.53 10.31 -18.08
C THR A 141 8.29 10.80 -19.32
N GLU A 142 7.60 11.20 -20.40
CA GLU A 142 8.25 11.68 -21.63
C GLU A 142 9.14 12.91 -21.38
N ARG A 143 8.74 13.81 -20.47
CA ARG A 143 9.53 14.98 -20.09
C ARG A 143 10.89 14.62 -19.49
N TYR A 144 10.95 13.60 -18.64
CA TYR A 144 12.20 13.17 -17.98
C TYR A 144 13.01 12.19 -18.82
N TRP A 145 12.37 11.52 -19.79
CA TRP A 145 12.98 10.45 -20.58
C TRP A 145 12.79 10.67 -22.10
N PRO A 146 13.35 11.77 -22.67
CA PRO A 146 13.16 12.09 -24.09
C PRO A 146 13.95 11.17 -25.04
N GLY A 147 14.89 10.37 -24.51
CA GLY A 147 15.78 9.50 -25.29
C GLY A 147 15.22 8.10 -25.58
N ALA A 148 16.00 7.34 -26.35
CA ALA A 148 15.71 5.94 -26.66
C ALA A 148 15.93 5.02 -25.45
N ILE A 149 16.89 5.35 -24.57
CA ILE A 149 17.15 4.61 -23.34
C ILE A 149 16.32 5.24 -22.22
N ARG A 150 15.36 4.48 -21.71
CA ARG A 150 14.38 4.93 -20.72
C ARG A 150 13.82 3.74 -19.94
N PRO A 151 13.22 3.97 -18.77
CA PRO A 151 12.57 2.92 -18.01
C PRO A 151 11.49 2.21 -18.84
N PRO A 152 11.27 0.91 -18.62
CA PRO A 152 10.20 0.18 -19.28
C PRO A 152 8.83 0.68 -18.82
N THR A 153 7.81 0.49 -19.65
CA THR A 153 6.42 0.75 -19.25
C THR A 153 5.90 -0.41 -18.41
N ALA A 154 5.34 -0.12 -17.25
CA ALA A 154 4.71 -1.09 -16.38
C ALA A 154 3.24 -0.70 -16.11
N PRO A 155 2.34 -1.67 -15.93
CA PRO A 155 0.93 -1.39 -15.62
C PRO A 155 0.83 -0.65 -14.30
N VAL A 156 -0.05 0.36 -14.24
CA VAL A 156 -0.34 1.11 -13.01
C VAL A 156 -1.42 0.39 -12.22
N ASP A 157 -1.17 0.20 -10.92
CA ASP A 157 -2.15 -0.32 -9.96
C ASP A 157 -2.32 0.73 -8.83
N PRO A 158 -3.42 1.50 -8.84
CA PRO A 158 -3.63 2.60 -7.90
C PRO A 158 -3.93 2.13 -6.47
N ASP A 159 -4.40 0.89 -6.30
CA ASP A 159 -4.81 0.35 -5.01
C ASP A 159 -3.68 -0.42 -4.31
N ARG A 160 -2.54 -0.54 -4.98
CA ARG A 160 -1.37 -1.26 -4.46
C ARG A 160 -0.64 -0.44 -3.40
N ASP A 161 -0.36 -1.09 -2.27
CA ASP A 161 0.70 -0.67 -1.35
C ASP A 161 2.00 -1.45 -1.66
N PRO A 162 2.98 -0.83 -2.36
CA PRO A 162 4.23 -1.51 -2.72
C PRO A 162 5.23 -1.61 -1.56
N PHE A 163 4.98 -0.92 -0.45
CA PHE A 163 5.83 -0.87 0.74
C PHE A 163 5.35 -1.85 1.82
N ALA A 164 4.16 -2.43 1.64
CA ALA A 164 3.66 -3.50 2.48
C ALA A 164 4.53 -4.76 2.36
N VAL A 165 5.06 -5.21 3.49
CA VAL A 165 5.68 -6.52 3.63
C VAL A 165 4.54 -7.55 3.71
N ALA A 166 4.16 -8.16 2.59
CA ALA A 166 3.28 -9.33 2.67
C ALA A 166 4.11 -10.56 3.01
N ALA A 167 3.55 -11.43 3.85
CA ALA A 167 4.14 -12.74 4.11
C ALA A 167 4.38 -13.48 2.77
N PRO A 168 5.50 -14.21 2.63
CA PRO A 168 5.77 -14.99 1.44
C PRO A 168 4.59 -15.93 1.15
N ALA A 169 4.27 -16.10 -0.14
CA ALA A 169 3.20 -17.00 -0.54
C ALA A 169 3.48 -18.43 -0.01
N PRO A 170 2.45 -19.15 0.48
CA PRO A 170 2.59 -20.56 0.80
C PRO A 170 3.18 -21.29 -0.40
N VAL A 171 4.23 -22.06 -0.16
CA VAL A 171 4.80 -22.94 -1.18
C VAL A 171 3.85 -24.12 -1.28
N ASP A 172 3.05 -24.18 -2.35
CA ASP A 172 2.31 -25.41 -2.66
C ASP A 172 3.35 -26.47 -3.04
N ASP A 173 3.58 -27.41 -2.13
CA ASP A 173 4.40 -28.58 -2.37
C ASP A 173 3.66 -29.47 -3.39
N PRO A 174 4.16 -29.66 -4.63
CA PRO A 174 3.44 -30.42 -5.65
C PRO A 174 3.26 -31.91 -5.30
N SER A 175 3.85 -32.36 -4.18
CA SER A 175 3.72 -33.72 -3.64
C SER A 175 2.40 -33.98 -2.89
N ALA A 176 1.65 -32.94 -2.49
CA ALA A 176 0.42 -33.11 -1.70
C ALA A 176 -0.88 -33.30 -2.52
N ALA A 177 -0.84 -33.04 -3.83
CA ALA A 177 -2.04 -33.04 -4.69
C ALA A 177 -2.57 -34.44 -5.06
N ALA A 178 -1.91 -35.53 -4.65
CA ALA A 178 -2.32 -36.90 -4.98
C ALA A 178 -3.15 -37.61 -3.88
N GLY A 179 -3.45 -36.95 -2.75
CA GLY A 179 -3.91 -37.63 -1.53
C GLY A 179 -5.27 -37.25 -0.95
N ALA A 180 -6.11 -36.45 -1.61
CA ALA A 180 -7.37 -36.02 -1.01
C ALA A 180 -8.50 -35.80 -2.03
N ALA A 181 -8.75 -36.80 -2.87
CA ALA A 181 -10.06 -36.97 -3.49
C ALA A 181 -10.91 -37.85 -2.56
N GLY A 182 -11.81 -37.22 -1.79
CA GLY A 182 -12.84 -37.93 -1.04
C GLY A 182 -13.02 -37.43 0.39
N SER A 183 -13.76 -36.33 0.56
CA SER A 183 -14.81 -36.28 1.58
C SER A 183 -15.73 -35.10 1.30
N GLU A 184 -16.98 -35.44 0.97
CA GLU A 184 -18.07 -34.54 0.67
C GLU A 184 -18.75 -34.05 1.95
N ALA A 185 -18.97 -32.73 2.00
CA ALA A 185 -19.98 -31.94 2.69
C ALA A 185 -20.57 -32.36 4.06
N ALA A 186 -20.47 -31.45 5.04
CA ALA A 186 -21.64 -30.97 5.79
C ALA A 186 -21.35 -29.56 6.40
N PRO A 187 -22.37 -28.70 6.56
CA PRO A 187 -22.22 -27.25 6.68
C PRO A 187 -22.09 -26.81 8.14
N ASP A 188 -21.35 -25.73 8.40
CA ASP A 188 -21.57 -24.99 9.64
C ASP A 188 -21.33 -23.47 9.51
N ARG A 189 -22.41 -22.76 9.81
CA ARG A 189 -22.52 -21.39 10.35
C ARG A 189 -21.69 -20.27 9.73
N ALA A 190 -22.36 -19.56 8.84
CA ALA A 190 -22.22 -18.11 8.74
C ALA A 190 -22.47 -17.46 10.11
N THR A 191 -21.47 -16.74 10.63
CA THR A 191 -21.60 -15.46 11.36
C THR A 191 -20.20 -14.96 11.69
N GLY A 192 -19.64 -14.15 10.79
CA GLY A 192 -18.39 -13.42 11.00
C GLY A 192 -18.62 -11.94 10.77
N THR A 193 -19.64 -11.38 11.39
CA THR A 193 -19.95 -9.95 11.38
C THR A 193 -18.71 -9.19 11.86
N SER A 194 -18.03 -8.54 10.91
CA SER A 194 -16.77 -7.88 11.11
C SER A 194 -16.93 -6.82 12.21
N ARG A 195 -16.04 -6.86 13.22
CA ARG A 195 -15.97 -5.89 14.33
C ARG A 195 -15.97 -4.41 13.89
N ARG A 196 -15.75 -4.14 12.60
CA ARG A 196 -15.85 -2.81 11.97
C ARG A 196 -17.30 -2.33 11.79
N ALA A 197 -18.27 -3.22 11.55
CA ALA A 197 -19.68 -2.85 11.41
C ALA A 197 -20.31 -2.44 12.76
N LEU A 198 -19.87 -3.06 13.86
CA LEU A 198 -20.32 -2.73 15.22
C LEU A 198 -19.81 -1.37 15.73
N LEU A 199 -18.64 -0.92 15.24
CA LEU A 199 -18.09 0.39 15.63
C LEU A 199 -18.76 1.57 14.92
N VAL A 200 -19.22 1.37 13.68
CA VAL A 200 -19.92 2.41 12.90
C VAL A 200 -21.38 2.56 13.33
N ALA A 201 -22.06 1.46 13.67
CA ALA A 201 -23.44 1.53 14.17
C ALA A 201 -23.53 2.14 15.58
N GLY A 202 -22.55 1.87 16.45
CA GLY A 202 -22.51 2.42 17.82
C GLY A 202 -22.31 3.94 17.87
N THR A 203 -21.53 4.51 16.93
CA THR A 203 -21.26 5.96 16.88
C THR A 203 -22.46 6.76 16.38
N LEU A 204 -23.23 6.24 15.42
CA LEU A 204 -24.44 6.91 14.92
C LEU A 204 -25.57 6.98 15.98
N LEU A 205 -25.68 5.97 16.86
CA LEU A 205 -26.69 5.95 17.92
C LEU A 205 -26.44 7.02 19.01
N VAL A 206 -25.17 7.26 19.36
CA VAL A 206 -24.79 8.27 20.38
C VAL A 206 -25.05 9.70 19.87
N VAL A 207 -24.82 9.96 18.58
CA VAL A 207 -25.08 11.27 17.97
C VAL A 207 -26.59 11.54 17.87
N ALA A 208 -27.40 10.54 17.54
CA ALA A 208 -28.85 10.68 17.47
C ALA A 208 -29.49 10.96 18.85
N LEU A 209 -29.02 10.30 19.91
CA LEU A 209 -29.53 10.51 21.27
C LEU A 209 -29.10 11.86 21.86
N ALA A 210 -27.88 12.34 21.55
CA ALA A 210 -27.43 13.67 21.95
C ALA A 210 -28.21 14.79 21.23
N GLY A 211 -28.57 14.59 19.96
CA GLY A 211 -29.39 15.53 19.18
C GLY A 211 -30.83 15.65 19.71
N LEU A 212 -31.45 14.54 20.12
CA LEU A 212 -32.84 14.54 20.60
C LEU A 212 -32.98 15.22 21.98
N GLY A 213 -32.01 15.03 22.88
CA GLY A 213 -32.00 15.65 24.21
C GLY A 213 -31.92 17.19 24.17
N LEU A 214 -31.17 17.75 23.21
CA LEU A 214 -31.03 19.18 23.00
C LEU A 214 -32.32 19.85 22.50
N VAL A 215 -33.07 19.18 21.62
CA VAL A 215 -34.35 19.69 21.10
C VAL A 215 -35.47 19.64 22.15
N ALA A 216 -35.50 18.59 22.98
CA ALA A 216 -36.46 18.46 24.07
C ALA A 216 -36.24 19.50 25.18
N GLY A 217 -34.97 19.77 25.55
CA GLY A 217 -34.62 20.78 26.56
C GLY A 217 -34.95 22.22 26.14
N TYR A 218 -34.87 22.51 24.84
CA TYR A 218 -35.15 23.86 24.32
C TYR A 218 -36.65 24.20 24.27
N ARG A 219 -37.52 23.19 24.09
CA ARG A 219 -38.99 23.42 24.07
C ARG A 219 -39.59 23.66 25.46
N TRP A 220 -38.99 23.15 26.54
CA TRP A 220 -39.51 23.34 27.90
C TRP A 220 -39.20 24.74 28.46
N ARG A 221 -38.14 25.40 27.99
CA ARG A 221 -37.67 26.69 28.52
C ARG A 221 -38.38 27.94 27.97
N ARG A 222 -39.51 27.81 27.27
CA ARG A 222 -40.34 28.98 26.94
C ARG A 222 -41.29 29.30 28.10
N PRO A 223 -41.05 30.36 28.89
CA PRO A 223 -42.02 30.79 29.88
C PRO A 223 -43.29 31.27 29.18
N ARG A 224 -44.44 30.79 29.68
CA ARG A 224 -45.76 31.30 29.30
C ARG A 224 -45.79 32.79 29.67
N ARG A 225 -46.10 33.66 28.70
CA ARG A 225 -46.46 35.06 28.96
C ARG A 225 -47.66 35.03 29.92
N ALA A 226 -47.43 35.46 31.16
CA ALA A 226 -48.51 35.82 32.06
C ALA A 226 -48.82 37.30 31.86
N ASP A 227 -50.11 37.57 31.76
CA ASP A 227 -50.72 38.82 31.39
C ASP A 227 -50.37 40.00 32.32
N ARG A 228 -50.42 41.20 31.71
CA ARG A 228 -50.53 42.48 32.42
C ARG A 228 -51.75 42.47 33.35
N PRO A 229 -51.71 43.29 34.39
CA PRO A 229 -52.78 44.29 34.47
C PRO A 229 -52.27 45.73 34.46
N SER A 230 -53.09 46.56 33.83
CA SER A 230 -52.99 48.00 33.68
C SER A 230 -53.43 48.74 34.96
N THR A 231 -53.34 50.07 34.92
CA THR A 231 -53.97 51.09 35.80
C THR A 231 -53.28 51.39 37.12
N VAL A 232 -53.21 52.64 37.62
CA VAL A 232 -53.46 54.01 37.11
C VAL A 232 -52.56 54.91 37.97
#